data_AF-A0A3D4FPL8-F1
#
_entry.id   AF-A0A3D4FPL8-F1
#
_cell.length_a   1.000
_cell.length_b   1.000
_cell.length_c   1.000
_cell.angle_alpha   90.00
_cell.angle_beta   90.00
_cell.angle_gamma   90.00
#
_symmetry.space_group_name_H-M   'P 1'
#
loop_
_entity.id
_entity.type
_entity.pdbx_description
1 polymer ?
#
loop_
_entity_poly.entity_id
_entity_poly.type
_entity_poly.pdbx_seq_one_letter_code
_entity_poly.pdbx_strand_id
1 'polypeptide(L)'
;RLDAVRDYALGIPAGNGRVGSVGFCWGGTASFAYAASQPNLDAAVVYYGASPEHASDYAQINAPVLAHYGGNDERVNATIPPAVEGMTTEGNSYEPIIYAGAGHGFLRAQNGQEGANLQATEKAWPRTLEFFREHLEN
;
A
#
# COMPACT_ATOMS: atom_id res chain seq x y z
N ARG A 1 0.24 1.40 -18.38
CA ARG A 1 1.57 2.04 -18.18
C ARG A 1 2.34 1.34 -17.07
N LEU A 2 1.71 1.04 -15.92
CA LEU A 2 2.36 0.25 -14.86
C LEU A 2 2.65 -1.20 -15.29
N ASP A 3 1.82 -1.82 -16.14
CA ASP A 3 2.13 -3.15 -16.68
C ASP A 3 3.46 -3.17 -17.45
N ALA A 4 3.71 -2.17 -18.31
CA ALA A 4 4.98 -2.09 -19.03
C ALA A 4 6.19 -1.94 -18.08
N VAL A 5 6.01 -1.27 -16.94
CA VAL A 5 7.07 -1.17 -15.91
C VAL A 5 7.25 -2.50 -15.19
N ARG A 6 6.16 -3.22 -14.87
CA ARG A 6 6.20 -4.57 -14.30
C ARG A 6 6.87 -5.55 -15.26
N ASP A 7 6.49 -5.56 -16.53
CA ASP A 7 7.06 -6.45 -17.55
C ASP A 7 8.55 -6.17 -17.75
N TYR A 8 8.94 -4.90 -17.74
CA TYR A 8 10.36 -4.53 -17.73
C TYR A 8 11.08 -5.04 -16.48
N ALA A 9 10.49 -4.84 -15.29
CA ALA A 9 11.08 -5.29 -14.02
C ALA A 9 11.25 -6.82 -13.96
N LEU A 10 10.26 -7.58 -14.48
CA LEU A 10 10.32 -9.04 -14.61
C LEU A 10 11.46 -9.50 -15.52
N GLY A 11 11.88 -8.67 -16.48
CA GLY A 11 12.98 -8.95 -17.39
C GLY A 11 14.38 -8.60 -16.83
N ILE A 12 14.49 -8.01 -15.64
CA ILE A 12 15.79 -7.64 -15.06
C ILE A 12 16.53 -8.92 -14.62
N PRO A 13 17.74 -9.21 -15.16
CA PRO A 13 18.45 -10.47 -14.85
C PRO A 13 18.83 -10.67 -13.38
N ALA A 14 18.93 -9.58 -12.61
CA ALA A 14 19.20 -9.62 -11.17
C ALA A 14 17.93 -9.79 -10.32
N GLY A 15 16.74 -9.76 -10.92
CA GLY A 15 15.47 -10.00 -10.26
C GLY A 15 15.16 -11.50 -10.15
N ASN A 16 14.17 -11.85 -9.35
CA ASN A 16 13.72 -13.23 -9.11
C ASN A 16 12.36 -13.54 -9.75
N GLY A 17 11.89 -12.69 -10.67
CA GLY A 17 10.62 -12.88 -11.36
C GLY A 17 9.38 -12.47 -10.56
N ARG A 18 9.53 -11.81 -9.42
CA ARG A 18 8.44 -11.21 -8.63
C ARG A 18 8.49 -9.69 -8.66
N VAL A 19 7.33 -9.04 -8.61
CA VAL A 19 7.21 -7.59 -8.60
C VAL A 19 6.17 -7.15 -7.58
N GLY A 20 6.61 -6.35 -6.61
CA GLY A 20 5.73 -5.57 -5.74
C GLY A 20 5.59 -4.13 -6.23
N SER A 21 4.54 -3.45 -5.78
CA SER A 21 4.38 -1.99 -5.94
C SER A 21 4.37 -1.29 -4.58
N VAL A 22 5.00 -0.12 -4.51
CA VAL A 22 4.88 0.80 -3.37
C VAL A 22 4.57 2.18 -3.90
N GLY A 23 3.66 2.89 -3.25
CA GLY A 23 3.33 4.25 -3.64
C GLY A 23 2.90 5.14 -2.49
N PHE A 24 3.04 6.45 -2.69
CA PHE A 24 2.85 7.48 -1.67
C PHE A 24 1.83 8.53 -2.14
N CYS A 25 0.88 8.91 -1.27
CA CYS A 25 -0.18 9.88 -1.59
C CYS A 25 -1.00 9.39 -2.80
N TRP A 26 -0.99 10.14 -3.91
CA TRP A 26 -1.61 9.70 -5.15
C TRP A 26 -0.99 8.39 -5.67
N GLY A 27 0.31 8.21 -5.48
CA GLY A 27 0.99 6.95 -5.76
C GLY A 27 0.47 5.79 -4.88
N GLY A 28 0.04 6.07 -3.65
CA GLY A 28 -0.57 5.07 -2.78
C GLY A 28 -1.92 4.61 -3.31
N THR A 29 -2.78 5.56 -3.72
CA THR A 29 -4.01 5.24 -4.45
C THR A 29 -3.73 4.46 -5.72
N ALA A 30 -2.71 4.86 -6.48
CA ALA A 30 -2.33 4.16 -7.70
C ALA A 30 -1.82 2.74 -7.43
N SER A 31 -1.10 2.50 -6.34
CA SER A 31 -0.63 1.15 -5.95
C SER A 31 -1.80 0.24 -5.58
N PHE A 32 -2.78 0.73 -4.81
CA PHE A 32 -3.97 -0.04 -4.47
C PHE A 32 -4.83 -0.33 -5.71
N ALA A 33 -5.08 0.68 -6.55
CA ALA A 33 -5.79 0.50 -7.81
C ALA A 33 -5.04 -0.45 -8.77
N TYR A 34 -3.70 -0.41 -8.76
CA TYR A 34 -2.91 -1.32 -9.58
C TYR A 34 -3.07 -2.77 -9.13
N ALA A 35 -3.12 -3.04 -7.82
CA ALA A 35 -3.42 -4.36 -7.27
C ALA A 35 -4.77 -4.90 -7.75
N ALA A 36 -5.78 -4.03 -7.90
CA ALA A 36 -7.09 -4.41 -8.46
C ALA A 36 -7.06 -4.63 -9.99
N SER A 37 -6.19 -3.92 -10.71
CA SER A 37 -6.12 -4.04 -12.17
C SER A 37 -5.16 -5.11 -12.69
N GLN A 38 -4.23 -5.59 -11.84
CA GLN A 38 -3.17 -6.51 -12.22
C GLN A 38 -3.18 -7.76 -11.32
N PRO A 39 -3.87 -8.85 -11.75
CA PRO A 39 -4.05 -10.04 -10.93
C PRO A 39 -2.77 -10.83 -10.69
N ASN A 40 -1.69 -10.54 -11.41
CA ASN A 40 -0.37 -11.17 -11.25
C ASN A 40 0.64 -10.26 -10.53
N LEU A 41 0.17 -9.27 -9.77
CA LEU A 41 1.03 -8.48 -8.88
C LEU A 41 1.33 -9.30 -7.60
N ASP A 42 2.57 -9.35 -7.15
CA ASP A 42 2.96 -10.19 -6.02
C ASP A 42 2.71 -9.53 -4.65
N ALA A 43 2.74 -8.19 -4.58
CA ALA A 43 2.53 -7.44 -3.35
C ALA A 43 2.23 -5.95 -3.64
N ALA A 44 1.44 -5.30 -2.78
CA ALA A 44 1.21 -3.86 -2.86
C ALA A 44 1.37 -3.16 -1.51
N VAL A 45 2.00 -2.00 -1.51
CA VAL A 45 2.20 -1.16 -0.32
C VAL A 45 1.66 0.24 -0.56
N VAL A 46 0.69 0.63 0.27
CA VAL A 46 -0.03 1.91 0.17
C VAL A 46 0.41 2.83 1.29
N TYR A 47 0.98 3.99 0.96
CA TYR A 47 1.22 5.06 1.93
C TYR A 47 0.22 6.19 1.73
N TYR A 48 -0.65 6.41 2.73
CA TYR A 48 -1.62 7.51 2.83
C TYR A 48 -2.33 7.78 1.48
N GLY A 49 -2.78 6.72 0.82
CA GLY A 49 -3.53 6.75 -0.43
C GLY A 49 -4.96 6.28 -0.21
N ALA A 50 -5.92 6.88 -0.90
CA ALA A 50 -7.31 6.43 -0.88
C ALA A 50 -7.46 5.01 -1.47
N SER A 51 -8.39 4.25 -0.91
CA SER A 51 -8.78 2.90 -1.35
C SER A 51 -9.67 2.94 -2.61
N PRO A 52 -9.81 1.80 -3.33
CA PRO A 52 -10.78 1.68 -4.42
C PRO A 52 -12.22 2.03 -4.00
N GLU A 53 -12.95 2.70 -4.87
CA GLU A 53 -14.31 3.18 -4.57
C GLU A 53 -15.38 2.10 -4.76
N HIS A 54 -15.16 1.16 -5.70
CA HIS A 54 -16.17 0.17 -6.07
C HIS A 54 -15.89 -1.18 -5.40
N ALA A 55 -16.93 -1.78 -4.82
CA ALA A 55 -16.83 -3.09 -4.18
C ALA A 55 -16.26 -4.17 -5.13
N SER A 56 -16.61 -4.08 -6.42
CA SER A 56 -16.12 -4.98 -7.48
C SER A 56 -14.62 -4.91 -7.73
N ASP A 57 -13.96 -3.83 -7.34
CA ASP A 57 -12.51 -3.69 -7.51
C ASP A 57 -11.78 -4.65 -6.57
N TYR A 58 -12.30 -4.87 -5.35
CA TYR A 58 -11.69 -5.77 -4.37
C TYR A 58 -11.69 -7.22 -4.83
N ALA A 59 -12.72 -7.65 -5.57
CA ALA A 59 -12.80 -9.00 -6.14
C ALA A 59 -11.71 -9.30 -7.18
N GLN A 60 -11.02 -8.27 -7.68
CA GLN A 60 -9.92 -8.42 -8.65
C GLN A 60 -8.54 -8.45 -7.98
N ILE A 61 -8.46 -8.16 -6.68
CA ILE A 61 -7.20 -8.08 -5.95
C ILE A 61 -6.77 -9.47 -5.50
N ASN A 62 -5.65 -9.97 -6.02
CA ASN A 62 -5.01 -11.20 -5.53
C ASN A 62 -3.79 -10.93 -4.65
N ALA A 63 -3.15 -9.78 -4.84
CA ALA A 63 -1.93 -9.43 -4.13
C ALA A 63 -2.24 -9.11 -2.65
N PRO A 64 -1.40 -9.53 -1.70
CA PRO A 64 -1.46 -8.99 -0.35
C PRO A 64 -1.21 -7.48 -0.38
N VAL A 65 -1.95 -6.74 0.45
CA VAL A 65 -1.87 -5.28 0.54
C VAL A 65 -1.53 -4.84 1.96
N LEU A 66 -0.38 -4.19 2.13
CA LEU A 66 -0.01 -3.48 3.36
C LEU A 66 -0.30 -1.98 3.18
N ALA A 67 -0.98 -1.35 4.14
CA ALA A 67 -1.32 0.05 4.05
C ALA A 67 -0.97 0.85 5.31
N HIS A 68 -0.39 2.03 5.11
CA HIS A 68 0.12 2.90 6.14
C HIS A 68 -0.59 4.26 6.10
N TYR A 69 -1.33 4.60 7.16
CA TYR A 69 -2.17 5.79 7.23
C TYR A 69 -1.78 6.70 8.39
N GLY A 70 -1.90 8.01 8.19
CA GLY A 70 -1.79 8.99 9.26
C GLY A 70 -3.12 9.12 10.03
N GLY A 71 -3.09 9.06 11.35
CA GLY A 71 -4.29 9.22 12.18
C GLY A 71 -5.01 10.55 11.99
N ASN A 72 -4.28 11.61 11.62
CA ASN A 72 -4.80 12.96 11.39
C ASN A 72 -5.17 13.22 9.90
N ASP A 73 -5.28 12.17 9.07
CA ASP A 73 -5.65 12.26 7.65
C ASP A 73 -7.09 11.77 7.41
N GLU A 74 -8.06 12.54 7.90
CA GLU A 74 -9.49 12.16 7.89
C GLU A 74 -10.02 11.83 6.49
N ARG A 75 -9.55 12.57 5.47
CA ARG A 75 -9.98 12.39 4.08
C ARG A 75 -9.64 11.00 3.56
N VAL A 76 -8.42 10.50 3.83
CA VAL A 76 -8.01 9.16 3.42
C VAL A 76 -8.58 8.11 4.39
N ASN A 77 -8.61 8.40 5.69
CA ASN A 77 -9.10 7.46 6.68
C ASN A 77 -10.58 7.07 6.47
N ALA A 78 -11.38 7.95 5.87
CA ALA A 78 -12.75 7.65 5.44
C ALA A 78 -12.85 6.47 4.44
N THR A 79 -11.79 6.15 3.70
CA THR A 79 -11.78 5.02 2.75
C THR A 79 -11.30 3.70 3.35
N ILE A 80 -10.85 3.69 4.62
CA ILE A 80 -10.32 2.48 5.25
C ILE A 80 -11.43 1.49 5.61
N PRO A 81 -12.52 1.88 6.31
CA PRO A 81 -13.59 0.92 6.65
C PRO A 81 -14.18 0.16 5.45
N PRO A 82 -14.58 0.81 4.34
CA PRO A 82 -15.12 0.09 3.19
C PRO A 82 -14.07 -0.83 2.53
N ALA A 83 -12.78 -0.47 2.57
CA ALA A 83 -11.72 -1.33 2.07
C ALA A 83 -11.50 -2.57 2.94
N VAL A 84 -11.57 -2.42 4.27
CA VAL A 84 -11.53 -3.57 5.20
C VAL A 84 -12.69 -4.52 4.92
N GLU A 85 -13.91 -3.99 4.77
CA GLU A 85 -15.10 -4.78 4.44
C GLU A 85 -14.92 -5.50 3.09
N GLY A 86 -14.59 -4.77 2.03
CA GLY A 86 -14.42 -5.33 0.69
C GLY A 86 -13.34 -6.41 0.61
N MET A 87 -12.15 -6.15 1.19
CA MET A 87 -11.07 -7.13 1.21
C MET A 87 -11.44 -8.37 2.03
N THR A 88 -12.15 -8.19 3.17
CA THR A 88 -12.59 -9.32 4.01
C THR A 88 -13.63 -10.17 3.30
N THR A 89 -14.61 -9.55 2.64
CA THR A 89 -15.66 -10.26 1.88
C THR A 89 -15.09 -11.15 0.79
N GLU A 90 -14.04 -10.70 0.11
CA GLU A 90 -13.37 -11.44 -0.95
C GLU A 90 -12.29 -12.42 -0.43
N GLY A 91 -12.00 -12.41 0.89
CA GLY A 91 -10.98 -13.26 1.51
C GLY A 91 -9.54 -12.84 1.21
N ASN A 92 -9.33 -11.57 0.85
CA ASN A 92 -8.03 -11.02 0.48
C ASN A 92 -7.22 -10.55 1.70
N SER A 93 -5.89 -10.61 1.59
CA SER A 93 -4.99 -10.09 2.63
C SER A 93 -4.88 -8.57 2.56
N TYR A 94 -5.32 -7.89 3.62
CA TYR A 94 -5.23 -6.44 3.77
C TYR A 94 -4.85 -6.06 5.21
N GLU A 95 -3.75 -5.35 5.38
CA GLU A 95 -3.25 -4.87 6.66
C GLU A 95 -3.19 -3.33 6.71
N PRO A 96 -4.26 -2.64 7.15
CA PRO A 96 -4.21 -1.20 7.38
C PRO A 96 -3.64 -0.87 8.77
N ILE A 97 -2.58 -0.06 8.80
CA ILE A 97 -1.95 0.45 10.02
C ILE A 97 -2.15 1.96 10.09
N ILE A 98 -2.76 2.43 11.18
CA ILE A 98 -3.02 3.85 11.43
C ILE A 98 -2.06 4.35 12.50
N TYR A 99 -1.27 5.39 12.18
CA TYR A 99 -0.31 6.00 13.10
C TYR A 99 -0.93 7.22 13.78
N ALA A 100 -1.24 7.10 15.06
CA ALA A 100 -1.83 8.17 15.86
C ALA A 100 -1.00 9.46 15.79
N GLY A 101 -1.66 10.60 15.58
CA GLY A 101 -1.05 11.93 15.48
C GLY A 101 -0.32 12.21 14.16
N ALA A 102 0.05 11.18 13.38
CA ALA A 102 0.71 11.40 12.10
C ALA A 102 -0.26 11.95 11.05
N GLY A 103 0.25 12.80 10.17
CA GLY A 103 -0.52 13.41 9.10
C GLY A 103 -0.30 12.76 7.74
N HIS A 104 -1.01 13.26 6.74
CA HIS A 104 -0.76 12.92 5.35
C HIS A 104 0.70 13.21 4.96
N GLY A 105 1.34 12.30 4.23
CA GLY A 105 2.72 12.52 3.79
C GLY A 105 3.77 12.39 4.90
N PHE A 106 3.47 11.70 6.01
CA PHE A 106 4.36 11.65 7.19
C PHE A 106 5.80 11.23 6.87
N LEU A 107 5.99 10.37 5.87
CA LEU A 107 7.31 9.89 5.45
C LEU A 107 8.17 10.98 4.80
N ARG A 108 7.53 11.97 4.14
CA ARG A 108 8.17 13.18 3.59
C ARG A 108 8.32 14.27 4.65
N ALA A 109 7.32 14.44 5.51
CA ALA A 109 7.24 15.53 6.48
C ALA A 109 7.61 15.06 7.90
N GLN A 110 8.73 14.37 8.06
CA GLN A 110 9.10 13.67 9.30
C GLN A 110 9.17 14.59 10.53
N ASN A 111 9.51 15.87 10.34
CA ASN A 111 9.56 16.87 11.41
C ASN A 111 8.19 17.47 11.80
N GLY A 112 7.10 17.05 11.15
CA GLY A 112 5.75 17.57 11.39
C GLY A 112 5.01 16.86 12.52
N GLN A 113 3.83 17.39 12.85
CA GLN A 113 2.87 16.80 13.80
C GLN A 113 3.50 16.50 15.18
N GLU A 114 4.28 17.45 15.71
CA GLU A 114 4.93 17.32 17.03
C GLU A 114 5.77 16.04 17.17
N GLY A 115 6.37 15.58 16.07
CA GLY A 115 7.21 14.38 16.02
C GLY A 115 6.44 13.08 15.73
N ALA A 116 5.10 13.10 15.69
CA ALA A 116 4.30 11.93 15.34
C ALA A 116 4.62 11.41 13.93
N ASN A 117 4.97 12.29 12.98
CA ASN A 117 5.37 11.88 11.64
C ASN A 117 6.67 11.08 11.62
N LEU A 118 7.65 11.45 12.44
CA LEU A 118 8.90 10.70 12.59
C LEU A 118 8.62 9.33 13.19
N GLN A 119 7.85 9.27 14.28
CA GLN A 119 7.48 8.01 14.93
C GLN A 119 6.72 7.06 13.98
N ALA A 120 5.84 7.61 13.13
CA ALA A 120 5.16 6.85 12.08
C ALA A 120 6.15 6.33 11.03
N THR A 121 7.11 7.15 10.61
CA THR A 121 8.13 6.78 9.62
C THR A 121 9.02 5.65 10.11
N GLU A 122 9.54 5.76 11.34
CA GLU A 122 10.39 4.74 11.99
C GLU A 122 9.66 3.40 12.14
N LYS A 123 8.33 3.42 12.19
CA LYS A 123 7.48 2.24 12.28
C LYS A 123 7.06 1.68 10.91
N ALA A 124 6.78 2.54 9.93
CA ALA A 124 6.21 2.13 8.65
C ALA A 124 7.27 1.53 7.71
N TRP A 125 8.44 2.18 7.60
CA TRP A 125 9.45 1.74 6.62
C TRP A 125 10.01 0.35 6.90
N PRO A 126 10.37 -0.04 8.15
CA PRO A 126 10.81 -1.40 8.43
C PRO A 126 9.76 -2.46 8.09
N ARG A 127 8.47 -2.17 8.37
CA ARG A 127 7.36 -3.07 8.02
C ARG A 127 7.20 -3.24 6.52
N THR A 128 7.34 -2.16 5.74
CA THR A 128 7.34 -2.25 4.27
C THR A 128 8.45 -3.18 3.76
N LEU A 129 9.65 -3.08 4.34
CA LEU A 129 10.75 -3.97 3.96
C LEU A 129 10.45 -5.42 4.35
N GLU A 130 9.99 -5.67 5.57
CA GLU A 130 9.62 -7.01 6.05
C GLU A 130 8.54 -7.64 5.17
N PHE A 131 7.47 -6.91 4.88
CA PHE A 131 6.38 -7.33 4.00
C PHE A 131 6.87 -7.69 2.60
N PHE A 132 7.76 -6.89 2.01
CA PHE A 132 8.35 -7.24 0.72
C PHE A 132 9.28 -8.44 0.79
N ARG A 133 10.04 -8.64 1.87
CA ARG A 133 10.83 -9.87 2.02
C ARG A 133 9.92 -11.10 2.05
N GLU A 134 8.86 -11.04 2.85
CA GLU A 134 7.89 -12.13 2.99
C GLU A 134 7.25 -12.53 1.66
N HIS A 135 6.83 -11.54 0.86
CA HIS A 135 6.06 -11.80 -0.36
C HIS A 135 6.89 -11.85 -1.65
N LEU A 136 8.09 -11.28 -1.65
CA LEU A 136 8.91 -11.18 -2.86
C LEU A 136 10.21 -11.97 -2.83
N GLU A 137 10.72 -12.45 -1.69
CA GLU A 137 12.00 -13.21 -1.65
C GLU A 137 11.84 -14.74 -1.77
N ASN A 138 10.62 -15.26 -1.66
CA ASN A 138 10.34 -16.71 -1.64
C ASN A 138 10.05 -17.32 -3.00
#